data_AF-A0A4P5RDM3-F1
#
_entry.id   AF-A0A4P5RDM3-F1
#
_cell.length_a   1.000
_cell.length_b   1.000
_cell.length_c   1.000
_cell.angle_alpha   90.00
_cell.angle_beta   90.00
_cell.angle_gamma   90.00
#
_symmetry.space_group_name_H-M   'P 1'
#
loop_
_entity.id
_entity.type
_entity.pdbx_description
1 polymer ?
#
loop_
_entity_poly.entity_id
_entity_poly.type
_entity_poly.pdbx_seq_one_letter_code
_entity_poly.pdbx_strand_id
1 'polypeptide(L)' 'MLAGGMVVFDKLLGRKPKQDAAVVIEASSDPIDIDNDGITVELNDQLTVHSPAPSKRIGSSRIVKKRHRTQ' A
#
# COMPACT_ATOMS: atom_id res chain seq x y z
N MET A 1 -35.23 -25.68 16.39
CA MET A 1 -33.96 -25.49 15.67
C MET A 1 -34.25 -24.99 14.25
N LEU A 2 -34.28 -23.67 14.03
CA LEU A 2 -34.59 -23.05 12.73
C LEU A 2 -33.69 -21.84 12.42
N ALA A 3 -32.48 -21.79 12.98
CA ALA A 3 -31.56 -20.65 12.83
C ALA A 3 -30.27 -20.97 12.07
N GLY A 4 -30.05 -22.23 11.65
CA GLY A 4 -28.82 -22.65 10.97
C GLY A 4 -28.75 -22.24 9.50
N GLY A 5 -29.88 -22.15 8.80
CA GLY A 5 -29.93 -21.89 7.36
C GLY A 5 -29.48 -20.48 6.98
N MET A 6 -29.89 -19.45 7.74
CA MET A 6 -29.58 -18.05 7.43
C MET A 6 -28.07 -17.73 7.58
N VAL A 7 -27.36 -18.42 8.48
CA VAL A 7 -25.93 -18.17 8.72
C VAL A 7 -25.06 -18.65 7.55
N VAL A 8 -25.47 -19.71 6.85
CA VAL A 8 -24.72 -20.24 5.70
C VAL A 8 -24.87 -19.34 4.47
N PHE A 9 -26.07 -18.83 4.22
CA PHE A 9 -26.30 -17.89 3.12
C PHE A 9 -25.61 -16.54 3.33
N ASP A 10 -25.51 -16.04 4.57
CA ASP A 10 -24.81 -14.77 4.87
C ASP A 10 -23.28 -14.89 4.65
N LYS A 11 -22.73 -16.09 4.80
CA LYS A 11 -21.32 -16.40 4.51
C LYS A 11 -21.05 -16.60 3.01
N LEU A 12 -22.04 -17.11 2.26
CA LEU A 12 -21.96 -17.34 0.81
C LEU A 12 -22.27 -16.08 -0.01
N LEU A 13 -23.15 -15.19 0.47
CA LEU A 13 -23.55 -13.94 -0.16
C LEU A 13 -22.53 -12.80 0.01
N GLY A 14 -21.31 -13.15 0.42
CA GLY A 14 -20.12 -12.38 0.07
C GLY A 14 -20.15 -10.95 0.59
N ARG A 15 -20.24 -10.77 1.91
CA ARG A 15 -19.78 -9.50 2.49
C ARG A 15 -18.30 -9.34 2.16
N LYS A 16 -17.99 -8.32 1.35
CA LYS A 16 -16.62 -7.93 1.05
C LYS A 16 -15.92 -7.72 2.40
N PRO A 17 -14.82 -8.44 2.70
CA PRO A 17 -14.11 -8.25 3.95
C PRO A 17 -13.75 -6.77 4.05
N LYS A 18 -14.12 -6.14 5.17
CA LYS A 18 -13.75 -4.75 5.43
C LYS A 18 -12.23 -4.69 5.34
N GLN A 19 -11.72 -3.85 4.45
CA GLN A 19 -10.29 -3.59 4.40
C GLN A 19 -9.89 -2.95 5.71
N ASP A 20 -8.86 -3.49 6.35
CA ASP A 20 -8.29 -2.92 7.57
C ASP A 20 -7.81 -1.50 7.29
N ALA A 21 -7.97 -0.63 8.29
CA ALA A 21 -7.58 0.76 8.18
C ALA A 21 -6.07 0.88 7.97
N ALA A 22 -5.65 1.80 7.09
CA ALA A 22 -4.23 2.08 6.88
C ALA A 22 -3.61 2.62 8.18
N VAL A 23 -2.63 1.89 8.70
CA VAL A 23 -1.85 2.32 9.86
C VAL A 23 -0.76 3.27 9.36
N VAL A 24 -0.73 4.49 9.87
CA VAL A 24 0.35 5.46 9.60
C VAL A 24 1.42 5.27 10.66
N ILE A 25 2.62 4.89 10.22
CA ILE A 25 3.77 4.71 11.10
C ILE A 25 4.72 5.89 10.86
N GLU A 26 5.04 6.64 11.92
CA GLU A 26 6.04 7.68 11.86
C GLU A 26 7.43 7.05 11.93
N ALA A 27 8.16 7.13 10.82
CA ALA A 27 9.55 6.67 10.72
C ALA A 27 10.45 7.91 10.51
N SER A 28 10.74 8.60 11.61
CA SER A 28 11.65 9.76 11.60
C SER A 28 13.11 9.29 11.59
N SER A 29 13.81 9.56 10.49
CA SER A 29 15.25 9.32 10.31
C SER A 29 15.95 10.57 9.81
N ASP A 30 17.27 10.50 9.67
CA ASP A 30 18.02 11.51 8.93
C ASP A 30 17.50 11.60 7.47
N PRO A 31 17.55 12.80 6.86
CA PRO A 31 17.19 12.96 5.45
C PRO A 31 18.10 12.11 4.55
N ILE A 32 17.50 11.37 3.62
CA ILE A 32 18.19 10.54 2.63
C ILE A 32 17.86 10.97 1.19
N ASP A 33 18.74 10.64 0.24
CA ASP A 33 18.54 10.91 -1.18
C ASP A 33 17.68 9.81 -1.85
N ILE A 34 16.37 10.01 -1.83
CA ILE A 34 15.39 9.06 -2.38
C ILE A 34 15.53 8.89 -3.90
N ASP A 35 16.08 9.89 -4.61
CA ASP A 35 16.22 9.83 -6.06
C ASP A 35 17.32 8.87 -6.50
N ASN A 36 18.36 8.69 -5.68
CA ASN A 36 19.50 7.81 -5.96
C ASN A 36 19.45 6.48 -5.18
N ASP A 37 19.01 6.53 -3.92
CA ASP A 37 19.06 5.40 -2.99
C ASP A 37 17.74 4.64 -2.91
N GLY A 38 16.62 5.33 -3.12
CA GLY A 38 15.28 4.77 -2.96
C GLY A 38 14.76 4.88 -1.52
N ILE A 39 13.87 3.98 -1.12
CA ILE A 39 13.23 3.99 0.20
C ILE A 39 13.35 2.59 0.81
N THR A 40 13.94 2.52 2.00
CA THR A 40 14.01 1.29 2.81
C THR A 40 13.28 1.55 4.12
N VAL A 41 12.32 0.70 4.46
CA VAL A 41 11.57 0.78 5.71
C VAL A 41 11.64 -0.56 6.42
N GLU A 42 12.14 -0.55 7.64
CA GLU A 42 12.08 -1.69 8.56
C GLU A 42 10.74 -1.63 9.29
N LEU A 43 9.86 -2.61 9.02
CA LEU A 43 8.55 -2.70 9.66
C LEU A 43 8.63 -3.44 11.00
N ASN A 44 9.52 -4.42 11.09
CA ASN A 44 9.86 -5.19 12.29
C ASN A 44 11.21 -5.90 12.08
N ASP A 45 11.72 -6.59 13.10
CA ASP A 45 13.01 -7.29 13.09
C ASP A 45 13.16 -8.35 11.98
N GLN A 46 12.06 -8.74 11.32
CA GLN A 46 12.02 -9.81 10.33
C GLN A 46 11.63 -9.32 8.93
N LEU A 47 11.15 -8.08 8.79
CA LEU A 47 10.55 -7.57 7.58
C LEU A 47 11.05 -6.16 7.27
N THR A 48 11.87 -6.10 6.24
CA THR A 48 12.31 -4.86 5.61
C THR A 48 11.70 -4.76 4.22
N VAL A 49 11.08 -3.63 3.92
CA VAL A 49 10.51 -3.34 2.61
C VAL A 49 11.44 -2.36 1.90
N HIS A 50 11.81 -2.71 0.67
CA HIS A 50 12.70 -1.91 -0.17
C HIS A 50 11.99 -1.47 -1.45
N SER A 51 11.98 -0.17 -1.70
CA SER A 51 11.53 0.45 -2.94
C SER A 51 12.74 1.07 -3.65
N PRO A 52 13.21 0.50 -4.79
CA PRO A 52 14.37 1.04 -5.49
C PRO A 52 14.11 2.45 -6.03
N ALA A 53 15.19 3.20 -6.18
CA ALA A 53 15.21 4.51 -6.82
C ALA A 53 14.48 4.51 -8.17
N PRO A 54 13.79 5.59 -8.58
CA PRO A 54 13.01 5.63 -9.80
C PRO A 54 13.80 5.24 -11.06
N SER A 55 15.07 5.64 -11.13
CA SER A 55 15.99 5.32 -12.23
C SER A 55 16.33 3.82 -12.35
N LYS A 56 16.22 3.08 -11.24
CA LYS A 56 16.57 1.65 -11.14
C LYS A 56 15.34 0.73 -11.30
N ARG A 57 14.13 1.28 -11.49
CA ARG A 57 12.88 0.49 -11.64
C ARG A 57 12.73 -0.03 -13.07
N ILE A 58 12.85 -1.34 -13.24
CA ILE A 58 12.64 -2.03 -14.53
C ILE A 58 11.16 -1.88 -14.96
N GLY A 59 10.93 -1.42 -16.20
CA GLY A 59 9.59 -1.30 -16.77
C GLY A 59 8.75 -0.12 -16.25
N SER A 60 9.31 0.75 -15.41
CA SER A 60 8.62 1.94 -14.90
C SER A 60 8.68 3.07 -15.93
N SER A 61 7.59 3.25 -16.68
CA SER A 61 7.36 4.53 -17.37
C SER A 61 6.88 5.55 -16.35
N ARG A 62 7.54 6.72 -16.27
CA ARG A 62 7.13 7.80 -15.37
C ARG A 62 5.76 8.32 -15.80
N ILE A 63 4.70 7.96 -15.08
CA ILE A 63 3.35 8.49 -15.32
C ILE A 63 3.28 9.90 -14.73
N VAL A 64 3.45 10.91 -15.57
CA VAL A 64 3.30 12.32 -15.19
C VAL A 64 1.89 12.79 -15.54
N LYS A 65 1.08 13.13 -14.54
CA LYS A 65 -0.20 13.81 -14.79
C LYS A 65 0.09 15.29 -15.09
N LYS A 66 -0.02 15.71 -16.35
CA LYS A 66 0.07 17.13 -16.72
C LYS A 66 -0.99 17.92 -15.95
N ARG A 67 -0.59 18.98 -15.25
CA ARG A 67 -1.53 19.95 -14.68
C ARG A 67 -2.16 20.76 -15.82
N HIS A 68 -3.47 20.81 -15.89
CA HIS A 68 -4.16 21.76 -16.76
C HIS A 68 -3.93 23.17 -16.20
N ARG A 69 -3.34 24.06 -17.02
CA ARG A 69 -3.39 25.49 -16.74
C ARG A 69 -4.82 25.95 -17.00
N THR A 70 -5.54 26.32 -15.95
CA THR A 70 -6.70 27.21 -16.07
C THR A 70 -6.17 28.58 -16.48
N GLN A 71 -6.56 29.02 -17.68
CA GLN A 71 -6.38 30.41 -18.12
C GLN A 71 -7.31 31.33 -17.34
#